data_AF-A0A6A3SXE2-F1
#
_entry.id   AF-A0A6A3SXE2-F1
#
_cell.length_a   1.000
_cell.length_b   1.000
_cell.length_c   1.000
_cell.angle_alpha   90.00
_cell.angle_beta   90.00
_cell.angle_gamma   90.00
#
_symmetry.space_group_name_H-M   'P 1'
#
loop_
_entity.id
_entity.type
_entity.pdbx_description
1 polymer ?
#
loop_
_entity_poly.entity_id
_entity_poly.type
_entity_poly.pdbx_seq_one_letter_code
_entity_poly.pdbx_strand_id
1 'polypeptide(L)'
;MRAASFPQSSAAQTQLRSMSVFSNIKKTVSGKLEERNQLKQGEAYKQQMIELSLKEKFDLNGFYDHLKKNADASGATGWRSMIPGVSTMTAVQQMKVFMTILESMEPEYRESPRLINGKAKRKISEKAGHSPEEINNMLRNYEQLSALHIWLKKRVERGLRVPETLDETTELVRQDPTGFPAKKFRMKQRRY
;
A
#
# COMPACT_ATOMS: atom_id res chain seq x y z
N MET A 1 45.17 65.59 15.80
CA MET A 1 44.28 65.93 14.67
C MET A 1 43.79 64.62 14.04
N ARG A 2 42.46 64.46 13.88
CA ARG A 2 41.65 63.69 12.88
C ARG A 2 42.27 62.44 12.20
N ALA A 3 41.56 61.36 11.86
CA ALA A 3 40.18 60.91 11.98
C ALA A 3 40.16 59.42 11.54
N ALA A 4 39.09 58.71 11.89
CA ALA A 4 38.87 57.27 11.65
C ALA A 4 38.56 56.90 10.19
N SER A 5 38.86 55.65 9.83
CA SER A 5 38.10 54.85 8.87
C SER A 5 38.38 53.33 9.02
N PHE A 6 37.41 52.59 9.55
CA PHE A 6 37.16 51.17 9.22
C PHE A 6 36.30 51.13 7.92
N PRO A 7 36.00 49.99 7.25
CA PRO A 7 36.19 48.57 7.64
C PRO A 7 36.70 47.65 6.49
N GLN A 8 36.97 46.36 6.75
CA GLN A 8 36.26 45.24 6.09
C GLN A 8 36.72 43.85 6.55
N SER A 9 35.72 42.97 6.58
CA SER A 9 35.64 41.60 7.05
C SER A 9 36.60 40.60 6.39
N SER A 10 37.11 39.66 7.19
CA SER A 10 37.36 38.29 6.73
C SER A 10 37.26 37.34 7.94
N ALA A 11 36.03 36.92 8.23
CA ALA A 11 35.77 35.79 9.11
C ALA A 11 36.23 34.51 8.40
N ALA A 12 37.46 34.08 8.67
CA ALA A 12 37.89 32.72 8.38
C ALA A 12 37.18 31.79 9.36
N GLN A 13 36.02 31.31 8.94
CA GLN A 13 35.16 30.39 9.67
C GLN A 13 35.90 29.05 9.80
N THR A 14 36.44 28.78 10.99
CA THR A 14 36.93 27.46 11.39
C THR A 14 35.76 26.47 11.34
N GLN A 15 35.55 25.84 10.18
CA GLN A 15 34.66 24.69 10.06
C GLN A 15 35.34 23.49 10.71
N LEU A 16 35.06 23.29 11.99
CA LEU A 16 35.33 22.05 12.70
C LEU A 16 34.63 20.91 11.95
N ARG A 17 35.41 19.98 11.40
CA ARG A 17 34.92 18.71 10.87
C ARG A 17 34.40 17.86 12.03
N SER A 18 33.13 18.01 12.41
CA SER A 18 32.43 17.05 13.27
C SER A 18 31.94 15.85 12.44
N MET A 19 32.89 15.10 11.87
CA MET A 19 32.61 13.77 11.31
C MET A 19 33.38 12.75 12.14
N SER A 20 32.69 11.72 12.66
CA SER A 20 33.09 10.33 12.37
C SER A 20 32.39 9.22 13.17
N VAL A 21 31.93 9.39 14.42
CA VAL A 21 31.48 8.21 15.20
C VAL A 21 29.95 8.03 15.17
N PHE A 22 29.20 9.08 15.50
CA PHE A 22 27.73 9.03 15.51
C PHE A 22 27.10 8.93 14.11
N SER A 23 27.75 9.45 13.07
CA SER A 23 27.27 9.35 11.68
C SER A 23 27.38 7.92 11.14
N ASN A 24 28.43 7.19 11.50
CA ASN A 24 28.64 5.82 11.06
C ASN A 24 27.77 4.85 11.85
N ILE A 25 27.56 5.10 13.15
CA ILE A 25 26.56 4.37 13.96
C ILE A 25 25.15 4.64 13.44
N LYS A 26 24.77 5.89 13.14
CA LYS A 26 23.46 6.23 12.57
C LYS A 26 23.24 5.58 11.20
N LYS A 27 24.24 5.57 10.31
CA LYS A 27 24.16 4.88 9.01
C LYS A 27 24.05 3.36 9.17
N THR A 28 24.84 2.77 10.05
CA THR A 28 24.83 1.31 10.29
C THR A 28 23.55 0.86 10.97
N VAL A 29 23.02 1.63 11.92
CA VAL A 29 21.75 1.34 12.60
C VAL A 29 20.55 1.63 11.69
N SER A 30 20.58 2.70 10.88
CA SER A 30 19.54 2.96 9.86
C SER A 30 19.51 1.84 8.82
N GLY A 31 20.67 1.45 8.29
CA GLY A 31 20.78 0.35 7.33
C GLY A 31 20.30 -0.99 7.91
N LYS A 32 20.72 -1.35 9.13
CA LYS A 32 20.24 -2.57 9.79
C LYS A 32 18.74 -2.52 10.09
N LEU A 33 18.20 -1.34 10.43
CA LEU A 33 16.77 -1.17 10.69
C LEU A 33 15.93 -1.22 9.42
N GLU A 34 16.43 -0.63 8.32
CA GLU A 34 15.82 -0.68 6.99
C GLU A 34 15.80 -2.12 6.48
N GLU A 35 16.90 -2.85 6.59
CA GLU A 35 17.00 -4.27 6.21
C GLU A 35 16.04 -5.12 7.05
N ARG A 36 16.01 -4.92 8.39
CA ARG A 36 15.07 -5.59 9.30
C ARG A 36 13.62 -5.30 8.93
N ASN A 37 13.31 -4.08 8.52
CA ASN A 37 11.98 -3.70 8.10
C ASN A 37 11.61 -4.33 6.75
N GLN A 38 12.50 -4.30 5.77
CA GLN A 38 12.29 -4.92 4.46
C GLN A 38 12.07 -6.44 4.59
N LEU A 39 12.86 -7.12 5.43
CA LEU A 39 12.67 -8.55 5.71
C LEU A 39 11.30 -8.82 6.35
N LYS A 40 10.92 -8.06 7.39
CA LYS A 40 9.60 -8.18 8.00
C LYS A 40 8.46 -7.91 7.02
N GLN A 41 8.62 -6.92 6.14
CA GLN A 41 7.66 -6.58 5.10
C GLN A 41 7.54 -7.70 4.05
N GLY A 42 8.66 -8.31 3.63
CA GLY A 42 8.68 -9.45 2.73
C GLY A 42 8.02 -10.70 3.34
N GLU A 43 8.33 -11.02 4.60
CA GLU A 43 7.68 -12.12 5.32
C GLU A 43 6.17 -11.90 5.46
N ALA A 44 5.75 -10.69 5.84
CA ALA A 44 4.35 -10.32 5.94
C ALA A 44 3.65 -10.41 4.57
N TYR A 45 4.30 -9.93 3.50
CA TYR A 45 3.77 -10.00 2.15
C TYR A 45 3.61 -11.45 1.69
N LYS A 46 4.64 -12.28 1.84
CA LYS A 46 4.61 -13.70 1.53
C LYS A 46 3.45 -14.40 2.25
N GLN A 47 3.28 -14.13 3.54
CA GLN A 47 2.18 -14.69 4.31
C GLN A 47 0.81 -14.26 3.76
N GLN A 48 0.65 -12.99 3.38
CA GLN A 48 -0.58 -12.51 2.74
C GLN A 48 -0.84 -13.19 1.39
N MET A 49 0.20 -13.45 0.59
CA MET A 49 0.06 -14.16 -0.69
C MET A 49 -0.34 -15.62 -0.50
N ILE A 50 0.20 -16.28 0.53
CA ILE A 50 -0.20 -17.63 0.92
C ILE A 50 -1.67 -17.65 1.38
N GLU A 51 -2.06 -16.73 2.26
CA GLU A 51 -3.46 -16.65 2.71
C GLU A 51 -4.42 -16.40 1.55
N LEU A 52 -4.06 -15.50 0.63
CA LEU A 52 -4.86 -15.23 -0.56
C LEU A 52 -4.93 -16.44 -1.48
N SER A 53 -3.86 -17.20 -1.66
CA SER A 53 -3.88 -18.37 -2.56
C SER A 53 -4.70 -19.53 -2.00
N LEU A 54 -4.76 -19.67 -0.68
CA LEU A 54 -5.52 -20.73 0.01
C LEU A 54 -7.02 -20.45 0.12
N LYS A 55 -7.45 -19.18 0.06
CA LYS A 55 -8.88 -18.84 0.12
C LYS A 55 -9.62 -19.45 -1.08
N GLU A 56 -10.78 -20.06 -0.85
CA GLU A 56 -11.56 -20.62 -1.96
C GLU A 56 -12.22 -19.51 -2.81
N LYS A 57 -12.80 -18.53 -2.10
CA LYS A 57 -13.50 -17.37 -2.64
C LYS A 57 -12.93 -16.10 -2.03
N PHE A 58 -12.73 -15.08 -2.87
CA PHE A 58 -12.33 -13.74 -2.44
C PHE A 58 -13.39 -12.72 -2.87
N ASP A 59 -14.26 -12.36 -1.91
CA ASP A 59 -15.30 -11.33 -2.05
C ASP A 59 -14.99 -10.11 -1.15
N LEU A 60 -15.93 -9.17 -1.00
CA LEU A 60 -15.67 -7.95 -0.23
C LEU A 60 -15.56 -8.19 1.28
N ASN A 61 -16.08 -9.31 1.81
CA ASN A 61 -15.83 -9.69 3.19
C ASN A 61 -14.35 -10.11 3.35
N GLY A 62 -13.85 -10.91 2.41
CA GLY A 62 -12.42 -11.26 2.37
C GLY A 62 -11.50 -10.05 2.21
N PHE A 63 -11.96 -9.03 1.47
CA PHE A 63 -11.26 -7.75 1.36
C PHE A 63 -11.30 -6.94 2.66
N TYR A 64 -12.44 -6.90 3.35
CA TYR A 64 -12.56 -6.27 4.66
C TYR A 64 -11.61 -6.90 5.68
N ASP A 65 -11.53 -8.23 5.73
CA ASP A 65 -10.59 -8.94 6.61
C ASP A 65 -9.14 -8.56 6.32
N HIS A 66 -8.78 -8.45 5.04
CA HIS A 66 -7.46 -8.03 4.60
C HIS A 66 -7.15 -6.59 5.05
N LEU A 67 -8.10 -5.66 4.88
CA LEU A 67 -7.96 -4.29 5.36
C LEU A 67 -7.79 -4.22 6.87
N LYS A 68 -8.57 -5.01 7.62
CA LYS A 68 -8.49 -5.09 9.08
C LYS A 68 -7.13 -5.59 9.55
N LYS A 69 -6.64 -6.71 9.00
CA LYS A 69 -5.31 -7.25 9.31
C LYS A 69 -4.20 -6.22 9.03
N ASN A 70 -4.28 -5.52 7.89
CA ASN A 70 -3.30 -4.49 7.56
C ASN A 70 -3.41 -3.27 8.48
N ALA A 71 -4.62 -2.89 8.90
CA ALA A 71 -4.84 -1.78 9.83
C ALA A 71 -4.28 -2.13 11.21
N ASP A 72 -4.49 -3.37 11.68
CA ASP A 72 -3.95 -3.88 12.94
C ASP A 72 -2.43 -3.94 12.89
N ALA A 73 -1.84 -4.47 11.81
CA ALA A 73 -0.39 -4.45 11.61
C ALA A 73 0.17 -3.01 11.59
N SER A 74 -0.54 -2.07 10.95
CA SER A 74 -0.14 -0.66 10.89
C SER A 74 -0.36 0.10 12.21
N GLY A 75 -1.22 -0.41 13.10
CA GLY A 75 -1.54 0.17 14.41
C GLY A 75 -0.73 -0.42 15.57
N ALA A 76 -0.41 -1.72 15.51
CA ALA A 76 0.33 -2.45 16.55
C ALA A 76 1.84 -2.15 16.54
N THR A 77 2.38 -1.72 15.40
CA THR A 77 3.70 -1.09 15.32
C THR A 77 3.52 0.38 15.00
N GLY A 78 3.78 1.29 15.95
CA GLY A 78 3.68 2.75 15.79
C GLY A 78 4.60 3.34 14.72
N TRP A 79 4.30 3.08 13.44
CA TRP A 79 5.04 3.56 12.27
C TRP A 79 4.57 4.93 11.78
N ARG A 80 3.74 5.62 12.58
CA ARG A 80 3.45 7.06 12.41
C ARG A 80 4.70 7.95 12.57
N SER A 81 5.86 7.41 12.93
CA SER A 81 7.03 8.20 13.37
C SER A 81 8.33 8.01 12.57
N MET A 82 8.41 7.17 11.52
CA MET A 82 9.72 6.76 10.96
C MET A 82 10.01 7.04 9.48
N ILE A 83 9.13 7.70 8.71
CA ILE A 83 9.48 8.18 7.35
C ILE A 83 9.42 9.71 7.31
N PRO A 84 10.56 10.44 7.40
CA PRO A 84 10.57 11.86 7.14
C PRO A 84 10.25 12.12 5.66
N GLY A 85 9.09 12.75 5.38
CA GLY A 85 8.70 13.20 4.04
C GLY A 85 7.60 12.42 3.32
N VAL A 86 7.06 11.32 3.89
CA VAL A 86 5.91 10.59 3.32
C VAL A 86 4.81 10.48 4.38
N SER A 87 3.62 11.04 4.10
CA SER A 87 2.48 11.01 5.03
C SER A 87 1.82 9.63 5.06
N THR A 88 2.37 8.72 5.87
CA THR A 88 1.76 7.40 6.22
C THR A 88 0.31 7.52 6.72
N MET A 89 -0.10 8.72 7.14
CA MET A 89 -1.48 9.06 7.50
C MET A 89 -2.48 8.89 6.36
N THR A 90 -2.08 9.11 5.09
CA THR A 90 -3.00 9.08 3.94
C THR A 90 -3.48 7.66 3.62
N ALA A 91 -2.58 6.67 3.61
CA ALA A 91 -2.92 5.27 3.35
C ALA A 91 -3.81 4.69 4.46
N VAL A 92 -3.48 4.94 5.73
CA VAL A 92 -4.30 4.49 6.87
C VAL A 92 -5.68 5.14 6.85
N GLN A 93 -5.78 6.42 6.50
CA GLN A 93 -7.07 7.10 6.39
C GLN A 93 -7.91 6.51 5.25
N GLN A 94 -7.29 6.23 4.10
CA GLN A 94 -7.98 5.61 2.97
C GLN A 94 -8.49 4.20 3.31
N MET A 95 -7.71 3.40 4.05
CA MET A 95 -8.16 2.09 4.53
C MET A 95 -9.37 2.21 5.44
N LYS A 96 -9.38 3.19 6.36
CA LYS A 96 -10.54 3.46 7.22
C LYS A 96 -11.77 3.84 6.40
N VAL A 97 -11.63 4.71 5.40
CA VAL A 97 -12.73 5.05 4.48
C VAL A 97 -13.27 3.80 3.80
N PHE A 98 -12.39 2.91 3.32
CA PHE A 98 -12.81 1.66 2.69
C PHE A 98 -13.57 0.74 3.66
N MET A 99 -13.10 0.61 4.89
CA MET A 99 -13.78 -0.16 5.94
C MET A 99 -15.17 0.40 6.24
N THR A 100 -15.30 1.72 6.43
CA THR A 100 -16.61 2.38 6.64
C THR A 100 -17.58 2.13 5.49
N ILE A 101 -17.10 2.28 4.24
CA ILE A 101 -17.91 1.99 3.05
C ILE A 101 -18.38 0.53 3.07
N LEU A 102 -17.49 -0.43 3.34
CA LEU A 102 -17.81 -1.86 3.39
C LEU A 102 -18.84 -2.17 4.49
N GLU A 103 -18.69 -1.61 5.69
CA GLU A 103 -19.60 -1.77 6.82
C GLU A 103 -21.01 -1.23 6.52
N SER A 104 -21.13 -0.21 5.68
CA SER A 104 -22.42 0.33 5.25
C SER A 104 -23.15 -0.54 4.21
N MET A 105 -22.44 -1.41 3.47
CA MET A 105 -23.05 -2.21 2.41
C MET A 105 -24.01 -3.28 2.95
N GLU A 106 -25.02 -3.64 2.15
CA GLU A 106 -25.85 -4.82 2.41
C GLU A 106 -25.01 -6.10 2.18
N PRO A 107 -25.25 -7.18 2.94
CA PRO A 107 -24.50 -8.45 2.84
C PRO A 107 -24.46 -9.01 1.41
N GLU A 108 -25.58 -8.91 0.69
CA GLU A 108 -25.72 -9.37 -0.70
C GLU A 108 -24.67 -8.75 -1.63
N TYR A 109 -24.41 -7.44 -1.48
CA TYR A 109 -23.38 -6.75 -2.26
C TYR A 109 -21.97 -7.15 -1.84
N ARG A 110 -21.76 -7.46 -0.56
CA ARG A 110 -20.45 -7.89 -0.05
C ARG A 110 -20.06 -9.26 -0.59
N GLU A 111 -21.01 -10.19 -0.60
CA GLU A 111 -20.81 -11.54 -1.12
C GLU A 111 -20.70 -11.57 -2.64
N SER A 112 -21.41 -10.66 -3.32
CA SER A 112 -21.48 -10.58 -4.77
C SER A 112 -21.23 -9.15 -5.29
N PRO A 113 -19.96 -8.73 -5.37
CA PRO A 113 -19.61 -7.34 -5.75
C PRO A 113 -20.02 -6.97 -7.17
N ARG A 114 -20.32 -7.97 -8.03
CA ARG A 114 -20.82 -7.79 -9.39
C ARG A 114 -22.23 -7.18 -9.43
N LEU A 115 -22.99 -7.27 -8.34
CA LEU A 115 -24.34 -6.70 -8.23
C LEU A 115 -24.32 -5.17 -8.01
N ILE A 116 -23.16 -4.60 -7.70
CA ILE A 116 -23.00 -3.17 -7.41
C ILE A 116 -23.12 -2.37 -8.72
N ASN A 117 -24.34 -1.97 -9.04
CA ASN A 117 -24.67 -1.09 -10.16
C ASN A 117 -24.78 0.38 -9.72
N GLY A 118 -25.13 1.29 -10.64
CA GLY A 118 -25.26 2.72 -10.34
C GLY A 118 -26.29 3.04 -9.22
N LYS A 119 -27.42 2.32 -9.19
CA LYS A 119 -28.45 2.51 -8.15
C LYS A 119 -27.96 2.02 -6.79
N ALA A 120 -27.33 0.84 -6.74
CA ALA A 120 -26.73 0.31 -5.52
C ALA A 120 -25.64 1.24 -4.98
N LYS A 121 -24.76 1.77 -5.85
CA LYS A 121 -23.73 2.75 -5.45
C LYS A 121 -24.31 4.01 -4.84
N ARG A 122 -25.42 4.54 -5.38
CA ARG A 122 -26.09 5.70 -4.80
C ARG A 122 -26.61 5.41 -3.39
N LYS A 123 -27.26 4.26 -3.18
CA LYS A 123 -27.70 3.84 -1.84
C LYS A 123 -26.53 3.68 -0.87
N ILE A 124 -25.45 3.06 -1.31
CA ILE A 124 -24.23 2.91 -0.50
C ILE A 124 -23.64 4.28 -0.15
N SER A 125 -23.57 5.20 -1.11
CA SER A 125 -23.09 6.58 -0.90
C SER A 125 -23.92 7.32 0.13
N GLU A 126 -25.25 7.27 0.01
CA GLU A 126 -26.20 7.89 0.94
C GLU A 126 -26.07 7.30 2.36
N LYS A 127 -25.83 5.99 2.49
CA LYS A 127 -25.70 5.31 3.79
C LYS A 127 -24.31 5.45 4.42
N ALA A 128 -23.25 5.42 3.61
CA ALA A 128 -21.86 5.51 4.07
C ALA A 128 -21.42 6.96 4.35
N GLY A 129 -22.11 7.95 3.77
CA GLY A 129 -21.68 9.35 3.79
C GLY A 129 -20.43 9.62 2.93
N HIS A 130 -20.15 8.74 1.97
CA HIS A 130 -18.96 8.78 1.12
C HIS A 130 -19.32 9.01 -0.35
N SER A 131 -18.43 9.64 -1.10
CA SER A 131 -18.72 10.00 -2.49
C SER A 131 -18.72 8.76 -3.42
N PRO A 132 -19.45 8.80 -4.55
CA PRO A 132 -19.39 7.73 -5.56
C PRO A 132 -17.98 7.46 -6.08
N GLU A 133 -17.10 8.47 -6.09
CA GLU A 133 -15.69 8.35 -6.48
C GLU A 133 -14.89 7.53 -5.47
N GLU A 134 -15.11 7.76 -4.16
CA GLU A 134 -14.47 6.98 -3.09
C GLU A 134 -14.89 5.51 -3.14
N ILE A 135 -16.18 5.26 -3.40
CA ILE A 135 -16.71 3.90 -3.59
C ILE A 135 -16.08 3.24 -4.82
N ASN A 136 -16.02 3.94 -5.95
CA ASN A 136 -15.35 3.41 -7.14
C ASN A 136 -13.86 3.15 -6.89
N ASN A 137 -13.20 4.00 -6.11
CA ASN A 137 -11.81 3.81 -5.75
C ASN A 137 -11.62 2.55 -4.92
N MET A 138 -12.46 2.34 -3.90
CA MET A 138 -12.47 1.11 -3.10
C MET A 138 -12.70 -0.11 -3.99
N LEU A 139 -13.70 -0.09 -4.86
CA LEU A 139 -14.01 -1.19 -5.77
C LEU A 139 -12.83 -1.53 -6.70
N ARG A 140 -12.10 -0.53 -7.20
CA ARG A 140 -10.89 -0.76 -8.01
C ARG A 140 -9.78 -1.46 -7.22
N ASN A 141 -9.58 -1.08 -5.95
CA ASN A 141 -8.59 -1.73 -5.08
C ASN A 141 -8.98 -3.19 -4.82
N TYR A 142 -10.27 -3.44 -4.54
CA TYR A 142 -10.80 -4.79 -4.43
C TYR A 142 -10.59 -5.60 -5.73
N GLU A 143 -10.91 -5.03 -6.90
CA GLU A 143 -10.75 -5.72 -8.18
C GLU A 143 -9.30 -6.10 -8.47
N GLN A 144 -8.33 -5.25 -8.13
CA GLN A 144 -6.90 -5.55 -8.27
C GLN A 144 -6.49 -6.74 -7.39
N LEU A 145 -6.92 -6.76 -6.13
CA LEU A 145 -6.59 -7.85 -5.22
C LEU A 145 -7.33 -9.15 -5.57
N SER A 146 -8.57 -9.05 -6.05
CA SER A 146 -9.35 -10.17 -6.57
C SER A 146 -8.69 -10.77 -7.82
N ALA A 147 -8.16 -9.93 -8.72
CA ALA A 147 -7.39 -10.39 -9.88
C ALA A 147 -6.12 -11.13 -9.46
N LEU A 148 -5.39 -10.59 -8.48
CA LEU A 148 -4.21 -11.23 -7.91
C LEU A 148 -4.56 -12.58 -7.26
N HIS A 149 -5.65 -12.66 -6.51
CA HIS A 149 -6.14 -13.90 -5.90
C HIS A 149 -6.42 -14.99 -6.95
N ILE A 150 -7.13 -14.66 -8.04
CA ILE A 150 -7.42 -15.63 -9.11
C ILE A 150 -6.12 -16.11 -9.76
N TRP A 151 -5.19 -15.20 -10.03
CA TRP A 151 -3.87 -15.53 -10.58
C TRP A 151 -3.07 -16.44 -9.64
N LEU A 152 -2.99 -16.09 -8.34
CA LEU A 152 -2.32 -16.89 -7.32
C LEU A 152 -2.90 -18.29 -7.19
N LYS A 153 -4.23 -18.41 -7.18
CA LYS A 153 -4.91 -19.71 -7.11
C LYS A 153 -4.52 -20.59 -8.29
N LYS A 154 -4.58 -20.06 -9.51
CA LYS A 154 -4.17 -20.78 -10.73
C LYS A 154 -2.68 -21.14 -10.74
N ARG A 155 -1.84 -20.26 -10.18
CA ARG A 155 -0.40 -20.48 -10.05
C ARG A 155 -0.10 -21.63 -9.08
N VAL A 156 -0.72 -21.64 -7.91
CA VAL A 156 -0.56 -22.69 -6.89
C VAL A 156 -1.16 -24.02 -7.36
N GLU A 157 -2.31 -24.01 -8.05
CA GLU A 157 -2.90 -25.20 -8.70
C GLU A 157 -1.92 -25.87 -9.69
N ARG A 158 -1.02 -25.10 -10.30
CA ARG A 158 0.03 -25.59 -11.21
C ARG A 158 1.33 -26.00 -10.50
N GLY A 159 1.35 -25.99 -9.17
CA GLY A 159 2.53 -26.33 -8.37
C GLY A 159 3.64 -25.26 -8.39
N LEU A 160 3.34 -24.04 -8.85
CA LEU A 160 4.30 -22.94 -8.87
C LEU A 160 4.34 -22.24 -7.51
N ARG A 161 5.53 -21.76 -7.12
CA ARG A 161 5.70 -21.02 -5.85
C ARG A 161 4.94 -19.70 -5.84
N VAL A 162 4.49 -19.32 -4.64
CA VAL A 162 3.94 -17.99 -4.34
C VAL A 162 5.07 -16.94 -4.36
N PRO A 163 4.78 -15.69 -4.76
CA PRO A 163 5.75 -14.61 -4.69
C PRO A 163 6.04 -14.21 -3.24
N GLU A 164 7.27 -13.77 -2.98
CA GLU A 164 7.73 -13.31 -1.67
C GLU A 164 7.77 -11.79 -1.55
N THR A 165 7.84 -11.08 -2.68
CA THR A 165 7.87 -9.61 -2.72
C THR A 165 6.93 -9.05 -3.78
N LEU A 166 6.64 -7.75 -3.66
CA LEU A 166 5.84 -7.04 -4.65
C LEU A 166 6.51 -7.02 -6.02
N ASP A 167 7.82 -6.74 -6.07
CA ASP A 167 8.58 -6.68 -7.31
C ASP A 167 8.59 -8.04 -8.02
N GLU A 168 8.81 -9.12 -7.26
CA GLU A 168 8.72 -10.48 -7.79
C GLU A 168 7.32 -10.78 -8.33
N THR A 169 6.27 -10.35 -7.63
CA THR A 169 4.89 -10.53 -8.10
C THR A 169 4.66 -9.87 -9.45
N THR A 170 5.14 -8.63 -9.63
CA THR A 170 4.98 -7.93 -10.91
C THR A 170 5.70 -8.64 -12.05
N GLU A 171 6.89 -9.17 -11.80
CA GLU A 171 7.66 -9.90 -12.79
C GLU A 171 7.02 -11.25 -13.12
N LEU A 172 6.53 -11.98 -12.11
CA LEU A 172 5.85 -13.25 -12.32
C LEU A 172 4.53 -13.10 -13.06
N VAL A 173 3.77 -12.03 -12.80
CA VAL A 173 2.55 -11.71 -13.56
C VAL A 173 2.89 -11.34 -15.00
N ARG A 174 4.01 -10.65 -15.24
CA ARG A 174 4.49 -10.31 -16.58
C ARG A 174 4.88 -11.55 -17.38
N GLN A 175 5.56 -12.50 -16.74
CA GLN A 175 6.00 -13.75 -17.37
C GLN A 175 4.83 -14.70 -17.62
N ASP A 176 3.92 -14.83 -16.66
CA ASP A 176 2.79 -15.76 -16.73
C ASP A 176 1.51 -15.07 -16.26
N PRO A 177 0.82 -14.33 -17.16
CA PRO A 177 -0.44 -13.66 -16.83
C PRO A 177 -1.64 -14.62 -16.74
N THR A 178 -1.42 -15.94 -16.80
CA THR A 178 -2.50 -16.94 -16.81
C THR A 178 -3.36 -16.83 -15.55
N GLY A 179 -4.68 -16.70 -15.73
CA GLY A 179 -5.63 -16.51 -14.62
C GLY A 179 -5.85 -15.04 -14.25
N PHE A 180 -5.04 -14.10 -14.74
CA PHE A 180 -5.32 -12.68 -14.58
C PHE A 180 -6.48 -12.26 -15.51
N PRO A 181 -7.51 -11.54 -15.02
CA PRO A 181 -8.66 -11.10 -15.83
C PRO A 181 -8.28 -9.96 -16.79
N ALA A 182 -7.49 -10.27 -17.82
CA ALA A 182 -6.89 -9.32 -18.77
C ALA A 182 -7.90 -8.36 -19.43
N LYS A 183 -9.14 -8.81 -19.68
CA LYS A 183 -10.19 -7.98 -20.31
C LYS A 183 -10.59 -6.76 -19.48
N LYS A 184 -10.50 -6.85 -18.15
CA LYS A 184 -10.87 -5.75 -17.23
C LYS A 184 -9.74 -4.74 -17.04
N PHE A 185 -8.48 -5.19 -17.12
CA PHE A 185 -7.30 -4.39 -16.82
C PHE A 185 -6.57 -3.85 -18.05
N ARG A 186 -6.99 -4.22 -19.26
CA ARG A 186 -6.46 -3.60 -20.49
C ARG A 186 -6.72 -2.10 -20.43
N MET A 187 -5.66 -1.30 -20.38
CA MET A 187 -5.78 0.15 -20.53
C MET A 187 -6.62 0.42 -21.77
N LYS A 188 -7.77 1.09 -21.61
CA LYS A 188 -8.47 1.66 -22.75
C LYS A 188 -7.49 2.66 -23.33
N GLN A 189 -6.80 2.30 -24.41
CA GLN A 189 -6.08 3.30 -25.18
C GLN A 189 -7.12 4.36 -25.53
N ARG A 190 -6.94 5.55 -24.96
CA ARG A 190 -7.73 6.71 -25.33
C ARG A 190 -7.43 6.90 -26.81
N ARG A 191 -8.37 6.50 -27.67
CA ARG A 191 -8.33 6.88 -29.06
C ARG A 191 -8.53 8.39 -29.03
N TYR A 192 -7.43 9.12 -29.22
CA TYR A 192 -7.45 10.55 -29.45
C TYR A 192 -8.14 10.84 -30.77
#